data_AF-A0A946H2C7-F1
#
_entry.id   AF-A0A946H2C7-F1
#
_cell.length_a   1.000
_cell.length_b   1.000
_cell.length_c   1.000
_cell.angle_alpha   90.00
_cell.angle_beta   90.00
_cell.angle_gamma   90.00
#
_symmetry.space_group_name_H-M   'P 1'
#
loop_
_entity.id
_entity.type
_entity.pdbx_description
1 polymer ?
#
loop_
_entity_poly.entity_id
_entity_poly.type
_entity_poly.pdbx_seq_one_letter_code
_entity_poly.pdbx_strand_id
1 'polypeptide(L)' 'LGLYQGVALDQRSVSHTPDDLNRIYLYRRPLLDAWASGEDSLEDLIANTLIHEIGHHFGLSDDDMDRLESE' A
#
# COMPACT_ATOMS: atom_id res chain seq x y z
N LEU A 1 0.21 -5.61 -5.85
CA LEU A 1 1.57 -5.77 -6.45
C LEU A 1 2.69 -5.57 -5.42
N GLY A 2 2.33 -5.39 -4.16
CA GLY A 2 3.24 -5.39 -3.04
C GLY A 2 2.76 -6.29 -1.91
N LEU A 3 3.50 -6.25 -0.81
CA LEU A 3 3.16 -6.85 0.47
C LEU A 3 3.51 -5.84 1.56
N TYR A 4 2.53 -5.42 2.35
CA TYR A 4 2.78 -4.73 3.59
C TYR A 4 3.25 -5.71 4.68
N GLN A 5 4.34 -5.36 5.37
CA GLN A 5 4.83 -6.06 6.55
C GLN A 5 4.95 -5.07 7.73
N GLY A 6 4.08 -5.26 8.71
CA GLY A 6 4.08 -4.54 9.98
C GLY A 6 2.77 -4.78 10.73
N VAL A 7 2.65 -4.16 11.91
CA VAL A 7 1.42 -4.20 12.72
C VAL A 7 0.56 -2.98 12.35
N ALA A 8 -0.67 -3.23 11.90
CA ALA A 8 -1.63 -2.16 11.61
C ALA A 8 -1.88 -1.29 12.87
N LEU A 9 -2.07 0.02 12.66
CA LEU A 9 -2.13 0.99 13.77
C LEU A 9 -3.31 0.75 14.71
N ASP A 10 -4.41 0.21 14.21
CA ASP A 10 -5.60 -0.20 14.95
C ASP A 10 -5.36 -1.40 15.89
N GLN A 11 -4.30 -2.16 15.65
CA GLN A 11 -3.91 -3.35 16.43
C GLN A 11 -2.70 -3.10 17.34
N ARG A 12 -2.18 -1.87 17.37
CA ARG A 12 -0.96 -1.52 18.10
C ARG A 12 -1.25 -1.32 19.60
N SER A 13 -0.80 -2.25 20.45
CA SER A 13 -0.86 -2.08 21.91
C SER A 13 0.16 -1.05 22.40
N VAL A 14 -0.17 -0.28 23.45
CA VAL A 14 0.66 0.80 24.04
C VAL A 14 2.02 0.29 24.57
N SER A 15 2.15 -1.03 24.78
CA SER A 15 3.35 -1.71 25.27
C SER A 15 4.30 -2.23 24.17
N HIS A 16 3.99 -2.02 22.88
CA HIS A 16 4.82 -2.54 21.79
C HIS A 16 6.13 -1.75 21.64
N THR A 17 7.26 -2.42 21.86
CA THR A 17 8.58 -1.90 21.46
C THR A 17 8.62 -1.76 19.93
N PRO A 18 8.99 -0.59 19.37
CA PRO A 18 9.02 -0.35 17.94
C PRO A 18 10.27 -1.01 17.33
N ASP A 19 10.29 -2.33 17.26
CA ASP A 19 11.30 -3.07 16.47
C ASP A 19 10.85 -3.26 15.01
N ASP A 20 9.56 -2.99 14.72
CA ASP A 20 8.97 -3.20 13.41
C ASP A 20 8.93 -1.87 12.64
N LEU A 21 9.99 -1.60 11.87
CA LEU A 21 9.91 -0.62 10.79
C LEU A 21 8.85 -1.11 9.81
N ASN A 22 7.76 -0.35 9.66
CA ASN A 22 6.76 -0.58 8.62
C ASN A 22 7.47 -0.69 7.26
N ARG A 23 7.28 -1.80 6.54
CA ARG A 23 7.86 -2.02 5.22
C ARG A 23 6.76 -2.34 4.23
N ILE A 24 6.83 -1.71 3.07
CA ILE A 24 6.05 -2.11 1.90
C ILE A 24 7.03 -2.73 0.91
N TYR A 25 6.84 -4.00 0.60
CA TYR A 25 7.59 -4.70 -0.42
C TYR A 25 6.90 -4.49 -1.76
N LEU A 26 7.61 -4.02 -2.77
CA LEU A 26 7.12 -3.96 -4.15
C LEU A 26 7.74 -5.08 -4.96
N TYR A 27 6.93 -5.92 -5.59
CA TYR A 27 7.43 -7.02 -6.41
C TYR A 27 7.68 -6.54 -7.83
N ARG A 28 8.96 -6.40 -8.18
CA ARG A 28 9.40 -5.90 -9.50
C ARG A 28 8.75 -6.64 -10.67
N ARG A 29 8.71 -7.98 -10.65
CA ARG A 29 8.21 -8.74 -11.79
C ARG A 29 6.71 -8.52 -12.03
N PRO A 30 5.83 -8.67 -11.02
CA PRO A 30 4.43 -8.29 -11.14
C PRO A 30 4.19 -6.84 -11.60
N LEU A 31 4.95 -5.86 -11.08
CA LEU A 31 4.83 -4.46 -11.51
C LEU A 31 5.16 -4.27 -12.99
N LEU A 32 6.22 -4.92 -13.47
CA LEU A 32 6.61 -4.84 -14.88
C LEU A 32 5.65 -5.59 -15.80
N ASP A 33 5.07 -6.71 -15.34
CA ASP A 33 4.06 -7.44 -16.11
C ASP A 33 2.78 -6.59 -16.23
N ALA A 34 2.36 -5.91 -15.16
CA ALA A 34 1.23 -4.97 -15.17
C ALA A 34 1.50 -3.77 -16.11
N TRP A 35 2.67 -3.14 -15.96
CA TRP A 35 3.10 -2.01 -16.80
C TRP A 35 3.16 -2.36 -18.29
N ALA A 36 3.71 -3.53 -18.63
CA ALA A 36 3.80 -3.98 -20.01
C ALA A 36 2.42 -4.26 -20.65
N SER A 37 1.37 -4.42 -19.85
CA SER A 37 0.01 -4.75 -20.30
C SER A 37 -0.98 -3.59 -20.25
N GLY A 38 -0.61 -2.47 -19.61
CA GLY A 38 -1.48 -1.32 -19.35
C GLY A 38 -1.08 -0.06 -20.11
N GLU A 39 -1.81 1.03 -19.84
CA GLU A 39 -1.55 2.37 -20.39
C GLU A 39 -0.93 3.33 -19.36
N ASP A 40 -0.97 2.97 -18.08
CA ASP A 40 -0.41 3.77 -16.98
C ASP A 40 1.11 3.84 -17.03
N SER A 41 1.69 4.94 -16.52
CA SER A 41 3.13 4.99 -16.31
C SER A 41 3.56 4.04 -15.19
N LEU A 42 4.83 3.64 -15.17
CA LEU A 42 5.36 2.80 -14.10
C LEU A 42 5.30 3.55 -12.76
N GLU A 43 5.50 4.86 -12.78
CA GLU A 43 5.37 5.76 -11.66
C GLU A 43 3.95 5.73 -11.07
N ASP A 44 2.91 5.79 -11.92
CA ASP A 44 1.51 5.73 -11.48
C ASP A 44 1.19 4.37 -10.84
N LEU A 45 1.66 3.27 -11.43
CA LEU A 45 1.48 1.93 -10.86
C LEU A 45 2.14 1.78 -9.49
N ILE A 46 3.33 2.34 -9.32
CA ILE A 46 4.03 2.35 -8.03
C ILE A 46 3.28 3.23 -7.03
N ALA A 47 2.90 4.44 -7.42
CA ALA A 47 2.18 5.38 -6.57
C ALA A 47 0.86 4.79 -6.08
N ASN A 48 0.03 4.26 -6.98
CA ASN A 48 -1.24 3.64 -6.66
C ASN A 48 -1.05 2.45 -5.71
N THR A 49 -0.08 1.56 -6.00
CA THR A 49 0.20 0.43 -5.10
C THR A 49 0.61 0.90 -3.71
N LEU A 50 1.47 1.92 -3.60
CA LEU A 50 1.90 2.44 -2.30
C LEU A 50 0.74 3.12 -1.54
N ILE A 51 -0.07 3.92 -2.21
CA ILE A 51 -1.22 4.61 -1.60
C ILE A 51 -2.19 3.58 -1.01
N HIS A 52 -2.52 2.51 -1.75
CA HIS A 52 -3.41 1.45 -1.27
C HIS A 52 -2.87 0.76 0.00
N GLU A 53 -1.60 0.34 -0.02
CA GLU A 53 -1.00 -0.35 1.13
C GLU A 53 -0.86 0.57 2.35
N ILE A 54 -0.60 1.87 2.13
CA ILE A 54 -0.59 2.88 3.20
C ILE A 54 -2.01 3.11 3.73
N GLY A 55 -3.01 3.24 2.86
CA GLY A 55 -4.41 3.42 3.25
C GLY A 55 -4.89 2.29 4.16
N HIS A 56 -4.63 1.04 3.77
CA HIS A 56 -4.91 -0.12 4.61
C HIS A 56 -4.13 -0.13 5.93
N HIS A 57 -2.86 0.29 5.93
CA HIS A 57 -2.10 0.44 7.18
C HIS A 57 -2.75 1.42 8.17
N PHE A 58 -3.41 2.47 7.64
CA PHE A 58 -4.18 3.44 8.42
C PHE A 58 -5.62 3.00 8.72
N GLY A 59 -6.04 1.82 8.26
CA GLY A 59 -7.37 1.26 8.50
C GLY A 59 -8.44 1.74 7.51
N LEU A 60 -8.06 2.30 6.37
CA LEU A 60 -9.00 2.68 5.31
C LEU A 60 -9.43 1.44 4.52
N SER A 61 -10.73 1.36 4.23
CA SER A 61 -11.28 0.42 3.27
C SER A 61 -11.11 0.91 1.83
N ASP A 62 -11.30 0.02 0.86
CA ASP A 62 -11.31 0.41 -0.57
C ASP A 62 -12.34 1.51 -0.83
N ASP A 63 -13.54 1.39 -0.26
CA ASP A 63 -14.61 2.40 -0.38
C ASP A 63 -14.22 3.78 0.21
N ASP A 64 -13.41 3.80 1.28
CA ASP A 64 -12.91 5.06 1.87
C ASP A 64 -11.88 5.73 0.94
N MET A 65 -11.02 4.92 0.32
CA MET A 65 -10.00 5.40 -0.61
C MET A 65 -10.63 5.92 -1.90
N ASP A 66 -11.59 5.19 -2.48
CA ASP A 66 -12.34 5.61 -3.67
C ASP A 66 -13.03 6.96 -3.46
N ARG A 67 -13.61 7.16 -2.27
CA ARG A 67 -14.21 8.46 -1.91
C ARG A 67 -13.18 9.57 -1.89
N LEU A 68 -12.01 9.36 -1.29
CA LEU A 68 -10.95 10.36 -1.18
C LEU A 68 -10.33 10.71 -2.55
N GLU A 69 -10.27 9.76 -3.48
CA GLU A 69 -9.77 10.01 -4.85
C GLU A 69 -10.77 10.78 -5.72
N SER A 70 -12.06 10.73 -5.38
CA SER A 70 -13.14 11.40 -6.10
C SER A 70 -13.41 12.86 -5.69
N GLU A 71 -12.74 13.34 -4.65
CA GLU A 71 -12.82 14.72 -4.12
C GLU A 71 -11.83 15.69 -4.79
#